data_AF-A0A1A7ZTH3-F1
#
_entry.id   AF-A0A1A7ZTH3-F1
#
_cell.length_a   1.000
_cell.length_b   1.000
_cell.length_c   1.000
_cell.angle_alpha   90.00
_cell.angle_beta   90.00
_cell.angle_gamma   90.00
#
_symmetry.space_group_name_H-M   'P 1'
#
loop_
_entity.id
_entity.type
_entity.pdbx_description
1 polymer ?
#
loop_
_entity_poly.entity_id
_entity_poly.type
_entity_poly.pdbx_seq_one_letter_code
_entity_poly.pdbx_strand_id
1 'polypeptide(L)'
;MASSSDTHQPSVSDVEKDRTRLCEEFASITGNHSDVAQCYLAENDWQMERALNSFFEADMERVFEEDFEENDTPKKKQKVEKTPPEDCIDLTKDSPAAQKPTDEDDNKLSLMSWNVDGLDSDNLQERARGLCSFLVLYTPDVVFLQELIPPYVHYLKKRAVSYLIIEGGEDEYFTGIMLKKSRVKFLECEIVTYPTTQMMRNLLVAQVTFKGQKLCLMTSHLESCKGYAGERMKQLQLVMQRMKEAPEDVNVLFGGDTNLRDTE
;
A
#
# COMPACT_ATOMS: atom_id res chain seq x y z
N MET A 1 -48.12 27.29 -13.82
CA MET A 1 -47.59 26.13 -14.56
C MET A 1 -46.38 25.64 -13.79
N ALA A 2 -46.51 24.48 -13.14
CA ALA A 2 -45.43 23.87 -12.37
C ALA A 2 -44.63 22.95 -13.30
N SER A 3 -43.32 23.18 -13.38
CA SER A 3 -42.39 22.33 -14.14
C SER A 3 -41.91 21.21 -13.23
N SER A 4 -42.32 19.98 -13.52
CA SER A 4 -41.82 18.77 -12.88
C SER A 4 -40.47 18.38 -13.50
N SER A 5 -39.45 18.27 -12.65
CA SER A 5 -38.14 17.69 -12.99
C SER A 5 -38.24 16.17 -12.96
N ASP A 6 -38.13 15.51 -14.12
CA ASP A 6 -38.03 14.06 -14.25
C ASP A 6 -36.60 13.60 -13.88
N THR A 7 -36.51 12.77 -12.85
CA THR A 7 -35.30 12.05 -12.44
C THR A 7 -35.20 10.78 -13.29
N HIS A 8 -34.23 10.71 -14.21
CA HIS A 8 -33.96 9.52 -15.02
C HIS A 8 -33.49 8.35 -14.15
N GLN A 9 -34.37 7.37 -13.91
CA GLN A 9 -33.95 6.02 -13.48
C GLN A 9 -33.50 5.22 -14.73
N PRO A 10 -32.34 4.53 -14.68
CA PRO A 10 -31.87 3.74 -15.81
C PRO A 10 -32.83 2.59 -16.09
N SER A 11 -33.09 2.35 -17.38
CA SER A 11 -33.98 1.27 -17.83
C SER A 11 -33.34 -0.09 -17.60
N VAL A 12 -34.15 -1.14 -17.38
CA VAL A 12 -33.67 -2.52 -17.16
C VAL A 12 -32.73 -2.98 -18.29
N SER A 13 -32.99 -2.53 -19.54
CA SER A 13 -32.16 -2.86 -20.70
C SER A 13 -30.79 -2.18 -20.72
N ASP A 14 -30.61 -1.05 -20.03
CA ASP A 14 -29.32 -0.37 -19.95
C ASP A 14 -28.40 -1.07 -18.94
N VAL A 15 -28.98 -1.52 -17.82
CA VAL A 15 -28.25 -2.26 -16.77
C VAL A 15 -27.71 -3.60 -17.30
N GLU A 16 -28.49 -4.33 -18.11
CA GLU A 16 -28.05 -5.60 -18.70
C GLU A 16 -26.89 -5.42 -19.69
N LYS A 17 -26.91 -4.34 -20.49
CA LYS A 17 -25.83 -4.01 -21.43
C LYS A 17 -24.55 -3.61 -20.70
N ASP A 18 -24.66 -2.79 -19.66
CA ASP A 18 -23.52 -2.37 -18.85
C ASP A 18 -22.87 -3.57 -18.15
N ARG A 19 -23.68 -4.48 -17.60
CA ARG A 19 -23.22 -5.73 -17.00
C ARG A 19 -22.50 -6.63 -17.99
N THR A 20 -23.04 -6.76 -19.21
CA THR A 20 -22.39 -7.54 -20.28
C THR A 20 -21.03 -6.96 -20.64
N ARG A 21 -20.93 -5.63 -20.76
CA ARG A 21 -19.66 -4.94 -21.05
C ARG A 21 -18.61 -5.18 -19.94
N LEU A 22 -19.03 -5.12 -18.68
CA LEU A 22 -18.13 -5.39 -17.55
C LEU A 22 -17.63 -6.84 -17.56
N CYS A 23 -18.48 -7.82 -17.90
CA CYS A 23 -18.04 -9.21 -18.01
C CYS A 23 -17.02 -9.42 -19.13
N GLU A 24 -17.19 -8.76 -20.29
CA GLU A 24 -16.23 -8.83 -21.40
C GLU A 24 -14.88 -8.19 -21.05
N GLU A 25 -14.91 -7.02 -20.41
CA GLU A 25 -13.71 -6.31 -19.97
C GLU A 25 -12.94 -7.12 -18.92
N PHE A 26 -13.64 -7.67 -17.93
CA PHE A 26 -13.06 -8.55 -16.92
C PHE A 26 -12.44 -9.81 -17.54
N ALA A 27 -13.16 -10.47 -18.44
CA ALA A 27 -12.69 -11.66 -19.15
C ALA A 27 -11.42 -11.37 -19.98
N SER A 28 -11.36 -10.21 -20.63
CA SER A 28 -10.18 -9.76 -21.37
C SER A 28 -8.97 -9.49 -20.47
N ILE A 29 -9.18 -9.00 -19.25
CA ILE A 29 -8.10 -8.70 -18.29
C ILE A 29 -7.57 -9.97 -17.63
N THR A 30 -8.47 -10.88 -17.27
CA THR A 30 -8.14 -12.13 -16.53
C THR A 30 -7.79 -13.30 -17.44
N GLY A 31 -8.02 -13.19 -18.76
CA GLY A 31 -7.85 -14.29 -19.71
C GLY A 31 -8.86 -15.43 -19.52
N ASN A 32 -9.97 -15.17 -18.84
CA ASN A 32 -10.98 -16.16 -18.48
C ASN A 32 -12.28 -15.97 -19.27
N HIS A 33 -13.22 -16.90 -19.09
CA HIS A 33 -14.51 -16.89 -19.76
C HIS A 33 -15.52 -15.93 -19.08
N SER A 34 -16.52 -15.48 -19.85
CA SER A 34 -17.50 -14.47 -19.42
C SER A 34 -18.42 -14.97 -18.29
N ASP A 35 -18.62 -16.28 -18.18
CA ASP A 35 -19.34 -16.94 -17.08
C ASP A 35 -18.57 -16.84 -15.74
N VAL A 36 -17.25 -17.05 -15.76
CA VAL A 36 -16.38 -16.83 -14.60
C VAL A 36 -16.38 -15.34 -14.21
N ALA A 37 -16.26 -14.45 -15.19
CA ALA A 37 -16.33 -13.00 -14.97
C ALA A 37 -17.65 -12.57 -14.31
N GLN A 38 -18.77 -13.16 -14.74
CA GLN A 38 -20.09 -12.85 -14.20
C GLN A 38 -20.22 -13.24 -12.72
N CYS A 39 -19.67 -14.38 -12.30
CA CYS A 39 -19.66 -14.78 -10.89
C CYS A 39 -18.91 -13.77 -10.02
N TYR A 40 -17.67 -13.44 -10.38
CA TYR A 40 -16.85 -12.49 -9.62
C TYR A 40 -17.43 -11.08 -9.60
N LEU A 41 -17.98 -10.60 -10.72
CA LEU A 41 -18.65 -9.30 -10.77
C LEU A 41 -19.94 -9.28 -9.94
N ALA A 42 -20.74 -10.36 -9.97
CA ALA A 42 -21.97 -10.43 -9.19
C ALA A 42 -21.71 -10.47 -7.68
N GLU A 43 -20.67 -11.18 -7.24
CA GLU A 43 -20.25 -11.27 -5.84
C GLU A 43 -19.61 -9.97 -5.31
N ASN A 44 -19.18 -9.08 -6.20
CA ASN A 44 -18.47 -7.84 -5.87
C ASN A 44 -19.23 -6.57 -6.30
N ASP A 45 -20.56 -6.58 -6.21
CA ASP A 45 -21.43 -5.44 -6.50
C ASP A 45 -21.23 -4.82 -7.90
N TRP A 46 -20.77 -5.62 -8.87
CA TRP A 46 -20.40 -5.19 -10.22
C TRP A 46 -19.29 -4.12 -10.26
N GLN A 47 -18.46 -4.05 -9.22
CA GLN A 47 -17.28 -3.18 -9.19
C GLN A 47 -16.06 -3.93 -9.74
N MET A 48 -15.61 -3.52 -10.93
CA MET A 48 -14.51 -4.16 -11.67
C MET A 48 -13.26 -4.39 -10.83
N GLU A 49 -12.79 -3.37 -10.12
CA GLU A 49 -11.56 -3.46 -9.32
C GLU A 49 -11.69 -4.46 -8.16
N ARG A 50 -12.85 -4.48 -7.47
CA ARG A 50 -13.11 -5.45 -6.38
C ARG A 50 -13.20 -6.87 -6.90
N ALA A 51 -13.90 -7.07 -8.02
CA ALA A 51 -14.01 -8.37 -8.67
C ALA A 51 -12.64 -8.90 -9.11
N LEU A 52 -11.80 -8.06 -9.74
CA LEU A 52 -10.47 -8.46 -10.20
C LEU A 52 -9.58 -8.84 -9.02
N ASN A 53 -9.65 -8.08 -7.93
CA ASN A 53 -8.93 -8.40 -6.70
C ASN A 53 -9.33 -9.77 -6.15
N SER A 54 -10.63 -10.04 -6.06
CA SER A 54 -11.16 -11.34 -5.60
C SER A 54 -10.71 -12.51 -6.49
N PHE A 55 -10.70 -12.32 -7.82
CA PHE A 55 -10.20 -13.34 -8.75
C PHE A 55 -8.72 -13.63 -8.58
N PHE A 56 -7.88 -12.59 -8.49
CA PHE A 56 -6.45 -12.76 -8.23
C PHE A 56 -6.14 -13.14 -6.76
N GLU A 57 -7.12 -13.12 -5.85
CA GLU A 57 -6.99 -13.69 -4.50
C GLU A 57 -6.93 -15.21 -4.50
N ALA A 58 -7.84 -15.87 -5.23
CA ALA A 58 -7.91 -17.33 -5.29
C ALA A 58 -6.65 -17.97 -5.89
N ASP A 59 -6.09 -17.39 -6.96
CA ASP A 59 -4.88 -17.92 -7.62
C ASP A 59 -3.61 -17.69 -6.78
N MET A 60 -3.58 -16.62 -5.98
CA MET A 60 -2.37 -16.24 -5.24
C MET A 60 -2.29 -16.81 -3.83
N GLU A 61 -3.38 -17.29 -3.23
CA GLU A 61 -3.29 -18.12 -2.01
C GLU A 61 -2.34 -19.30 -2.20
N ARG A 62 -2.39 -19.91 -3.39
CA ARG A 62 -1.54 -21.05 -3.75
C ARG A 62 -0.08 -20.67 -3.95
N VAL A 63 0.19 -19.56 -4.65
CA VAL A 63 1.56 -19.07 -4.89
C VAL A 63 2.21 -18.55 -3.60
N PHE A 64 1.40 -18.00 -2.69
CA PHE A 64 1.87 -17.50 -1.40
C PHE A 64 2.15 -18.62 -0.40
N GLU A 65 1.42 -19.73 -0.46
CA GLU A 65 1.78 -20.96 0.26
C GLU A 65 3.10 -21.53 -0.27
N GLU A 66 3.31 -21.55 -1.59
CA GLU A 66 4.55 -22.07 -2.20
C GLU A 66 5.80 -21.21 -1.86
N ASP A 67 5.72 -19.88 -1.96
CA ASP A 67 6.85 -18.96 -1.66
C ASP A 67 7.22 -18.95 -0.15
N PHE A 68 6.31 -19.31 0.75
CA PHE A 68 6.55 -19.36 2.20
C PHE A 68 6.87 -20.77 2.74
N GLU A 69 6.39 -21.84 2.10
CA GLU A 69 6.73 -23.22 2.50
C GLU A 69 8.12 -23.67 2.00
N GLU A 70 8.72 -23.04 1.00
CA GLU A 70 10.10 -23.37 0.57
C GLU A 70 11.18 -23.06 1.62
N ASN A 71 10.90 -22.22 2.62
CA ASN A 71 11.86 -21.82 3.66
C ASN A 71 11.60 -22.45 5.05
N ASP A 72 10.63 -23.34 5.22
CA ASP A 72 10.38 -23.95 6.53
C ASP A 72 10.11 -25.47 6.44
N THR A 73 10.90 -26.24 7.19
CA THR A 73 10.81 -27.71 7.23
C THR A 73 9.41 -28.22 7.61
N PRO A 74 8.95 -29.37 7.07
CA PRO A 74 7.53 -29.70 7.09
C PRO A 74 7.07 -30.19 8.47
N LYS A 75 6.27 -29.38 9.16
CA LYS A 75 5.38 -29.84 10.23
C LYS A 75 3.96 -29.99 9.68
N LYS A 76 3.49 -31.25 9.63
CA LYS A 76 2.13 -31.66 9.26
C LYS A 76 1.07 -30.75 9.90
N LYS A 77 0.34 -29.99 9.08
CA LYS A 77 -0.89 -29.31 9.52
C LYS A 77 -2.09 -30.22 9.22
N GLN A 78 -2.78 -30.62 10.28
CA GLN A 78 -4.13 -31.16 10.18
C GLN A 78 -5.08 -30.04 9.75
N LYS A 79 -5.86 -30.31 8.71
CA LYS A 79 -6.93 -29.46 8.20
C LYS A 79 -8.04 -29.38 9.26
N VAL A 80 -8.13 -28.26 9.97
CA VAL A 80 -9.30 -27.91 10.78
C VAL A 80 -10.09 -26.89 9.98
N GLU A 81 -11.29 -27.27 9.57
CA GLU A 81 -12.29 -26.34 9.02
C GLU A 81 -12.57 -25.25 10.06
N LYS A 82 -12.14 -24.02 9.77
CA LYS A 82 -12.49 -22.85 10.58
C LYS A 82 -13.76 -22.24 10.00
N THR A 83 -14.85 -22.35 10.73
CA THR A 83 -15.99 -21.44 10.64
C THR A 83 -15.51 -19.98 10.79
N PRO A 84 -16.08 -19.02 10.04
CA PRO A 84 -15.68 -17.63 10.11
C PRO A 84 -15.97 -17.06 11.51
N PRO A 85 -15.06 -16.30 12.12
CA PRO A 85 -15.36 -15.60 13.37
C PRO A 85 -16.38 -14.49 13.08
N GLU A 86 -17.52 -14.53 13.77
CA GLU A 86 -18.66 -13.60 13.60
C GLU A 86 -18.43 -12.18 14.14
N ASP A 87 -17.22 -11.83 14.61
CA ASP A 87 -16.96 -10.49 15.17
C ASP A 87 -15.62 -9.92 14.66
N CYS A 88 -15.54 -9.65 13.36
CA CYS A 88 -14.61 -8.64 12.86
C CYS A 88 -15.22 -7.27 13.10
N ILE A 89 -14.64 -6.50 14.03
CA ILE A 89 -15.00 -5.10 14.24
C ILE A 89 -14.57 -4.32 13.00
N ASP A 90 -15.54 -4.02 12.15
CA ASP A 90 -15.37 -3.14 11.00
C ASP A 90 -15.16 -1.69 11.47
N LEU A 91 -13.89 -1.28 11.54
CA LEU A 91 -13.46 0.09 11.86
C LEU A 91 -13.67 1.07 10.68
N THR A 92 -14.23 0.62 9.55
CA THR A 92 -14.50 1.49 8.39
C THR A 92 -15.87 2.15 8.44
N LYS A 93 -16.74 1.80 9.42
CA LYS A 93 -18.09 2.37 9.56
C LYS A 93 -18.11 3.89 9.76
N ASP A 94 -17.05 4.47 10.36
CA ASP A 94 -16.90 5.91 10.55
C ASP A 94 -15.92 6.56 9.55
N SER A 95 -15.40 5.80 8.59
CA SER A 95 -14.57 6.37 7.52
C SER A 95 -15.46 7.11 6.52
N PRO A 96 -15.13 8.36 6.13
CA PRO A 96 -15.86 9.02 5.05
C PRO A 96 -15.76 8.13 3.82
N ALA A 97 -16.91 7.71 3.29
CA ALA A 97 -17.00 6.91 2.08
C ALA A 97 -16.07 7.50 1.01
N ALA A 98 -15.28 6.63 0.37
CA ALA A 98 -14.30 7.03 -0.65
C ALA A 98 -14.94 8.01 -1.65
N GLN A 99 -14.65 9.30 -1.49
CA GLN A 99 -15.13 10.33 -2.40
C GLN A 99 -14.27 10.25 -3.65
N LYS A 100 -14.91 10.21 -4.82
CA LYS A 100 -14.19 10.38 -6.08
C LYS A 100 -13.42 11.70 -6.02
N PRO A 101 -12.10 11.70 -6.28
CA PRO A 101 -11.29 12.90 -6.19
C PRO A 101 -11.86 13.96 -7.13
N THR A 102 -12.07 15.15 -6.58
CA THR A 102 -12.46 16.34 -7.36
C THR A 102 -11.24 16.91 -8.10
N ASP A 103 -11.44 17.77 -9.12
CA ASP A 103 -10.33 18.41 -9.83
C ASP A 103 -9.40 19.20 -8.87
N GLU A 104 -9.89 19.68 -7.73
CA GLU A 104 -9.06 20.32 -6.69
C GLU A 104 -8.16 19.32 -5.93
N ASP A 105 -8.62 18.08 -5.74
CA ASP A 105 -7.80 17.03 -5.09
C ASP A 105 -6.67 16.55 -5.99
N ASP A 106 -6.77 16.80 -7.30
CA ASP A 106 -5.67 16.50 -8.19
C ASP A 106 -4.42 17.32 -7.81
N ASN A 107 -4.58 18.54 -7.27
CA ASN A 107 -3.44 19.40 -6.89
C ASN A 107 -2.80 19.05 -5.53
N LYS A 108 -3.43 18.19 -4.72
CA LYS A 108 -2.92 17.82 -3.40
C LYS A 108 -2.06 16.57 -3.50
N LEU A 109 -0.98 16.53 -2.72
CA LEU A 109 -0.20 15.32 -2.50
C LEU A 109 -0.70 14.62 -1.24
N SER A 110 -1.04 13.34 -1.36
CA SER A 110 -1.39 12.48 -0.23
C SER A 110 -0.21 11.59 0.15
N LEU A 111 0.11 11.55 1.44
CA LEU A 111 1.22 10.76 1.97
C LEU A 111 0.74 9.93 3.16
N MET A 112 1.14 8.66 3.16
CA MET A 112 0.98 7.74 4.29
C MET A 112 2.34 7.31 4.81
N SER A 113 2.44 7.11 6.12
CA SER A 113 3.57 6.42 6.75
C SER A 113 3.06 5.32 7.66
N TRP A 114 3.59 4.10 7.52
CA TRP A 114 3.16 2.93 8.27
C TRP A 114 4.31 1.95 8.52
N ASN A 115 4.61 1.70 9.79
CA ASN A 115 5.39 0.53 10.19
C ASN A 115 4.47 -0.72 10.12
N VAL A 116 4.75 -1.62 9.18
CA VAL A 116 3.86 -2.76 8.89
C VAL A 116 4.18 -4.00 9.70
N ASP A 117 5.20 -3.94 10.56
CA ASP A 117 5.63 -5.00 11.48
C ASP A 117 5.88 -6.34 10.75
N GLY A 118 6.54 -6.31 9.59
CA GLY A 118 6.79 -7.52 8.80
C GLY A 118 7.65 -8.56 9.51
N LEU A 119 8.23 -8.21 10.66
CA LEU A 119 8.96 -9.11 11.55
C LEU A 119 8.02 -10.05 12.32
N ASP A 120 6.78 -9.66 12.58
CA ASP A 120 5.78 -10.54 13.15
C ASP A 120 5.19 -11.48 12.08
N SER A 121 5.44 -12.78 12.23
CA SER A 121 4.91 -13.81 11.34
C SER A 121 3.42 -14.09 11.53
N ASP A 122 2.84 -13.69 12.65
CA ASP A 122 1.44 -13.98 12.96
C ASP A 122 0.52 -13.23 11.99
N ASN A 123 -0.27 -14.01 11.25
CA ASN A 123 -1.23 -13.54 10.24
C ASN A 123 -0.62 -12.56 9.22
N LEU A 124 0.69 -12.69 8.93
CA LEU A 124 1.42 -11.78 8.05
C LEU A 124 0.74 -11.62 6.68
N GLN A 125 0.19 -12.71 6.14
CA GLN A 125 -0.59 -12.73 4.91
C GLN A 125 -1.82 -11.83 4.95
N GLU A 126 -2.64 -11.99 5.99
CA GLU A 126 -3.88 -11.22 6.17
C GLU A 126 -3.55 -9.74 6.41
N ARG A 127 -2.48 -9.46 7.15
CA ARG A 127 -1.99 -8.09 7.38
C ARG A 127 -1.49 -7.43 6.08
N ALA A 128 -0.76 -8.17 5.25
CA ALA A 128 -0.33 -7.70 3.94
C ALA A 128 -1.52 -7.45 3.00
N ARG A 129 -2.54 -8.33 3.02
CA ARG A 129 -3.83 -8.10 2.34
C ARG A 129 -4.49 -6.82 2.83
N GLY A 130 -4.57 -6.62 4.14
CA GLY A 130 -5.14 -5.40 4.74
C GLY A 130 -4.45 -4.11 4.27
N LEU A 131 -3.11 -4.10 4.18
CA LEU A 131 -2.37 -2.98 3.60
C LEU A 131 -2.80 -2.73 2.14
N CYS A 132 -2.86 -3.77 1.30
CA CYS A 132 -3.32 -3.62 -0.08
C CYS A 132 -4.75 -3.10 -0.18
N SER A 133 -5.68 -3.59 0.66
CA SER A 133 -7.05 -3.08 0.71
C SER A 133 -7.08 -1.58 1.04
N PHE A 134 -6.23 -1.13 1.97
CA PHE A 134 -6.08 0.29 2.28
C PHE A 134 -5.53 1.09 1.08
N LEU A 135 -4.51 0.57 0.40
CA LEU A 135 -3.94 1.22 -0.79
C LEU A 135 -4.99 1.40 -1.90
N VAL A 136 -5.89 0.43 -2.08
CA VAL A 136 -7.01 0.54 -3.03
C VAL A 136 -8.05 1.54 -2.54
N LEU A 137 -8.38 1.54 -1.25
CA LEU A 137 -9.43 2.40 -0.70
C LEU A 137 -9.06 3.89 -0.74
N TYR A 138 -7.83 4.24 -0.35
CA TYR A 138 -7.40 5.63 -0.21
C TYR A 138 -6.50 6.10 -1.35
N THR A 139 -5.85 5.18 -2.08
CA THR A 139 -4.99 5.45 -3.24
C THR A 139 -3.94 6.56 -3.04
N PRO A 140 -3.18 6.56 -1.91
CA PRO A 140 -2.22 7.61 -1.59
C PRO A 140 -1.18 7.82 -2.70
N ASP A 141 -0.66 9.03 -2.87
CA ASP A 141 0.36 9.32 -3.87
C ASP A 141 1.73 8.76 -3.46
N VAL A 142 2.03 8.84 -2.17
CA VAL A 142 3.28 8.39 -1.55
C VAL A 142 2.97 7.54 -0.33
N VAL A 143 3.68 6.43 -0.17
CA VAL A 143 3.60 5.57 1.01
C VAL A 143 5.00 5.29 1.54
N PHE A 144 5.23 5.59 2.81
CA PHE A 144 6.44 5.25 3.54
C PHE A 144 6.17 4.02 4.39
N LEU A 145 6.91 2.94 4.16
CA LEU A 145 6.78 1.70 4.89
C LEU A 145 8.05 1.41 5.71
N GLN A 146 7.87 0.90 6.92
CA GLN A 146 8.95 0.40 7.78
C GLN A 146 8.69 -1.05 8.15
N GLU A 147 9.75 -1.79 8.47
CA GLU A 147 9.71 -3.23 8.75
C GLU A 147 9.15 -4.05 7.59
N LEU A 148 9.50 -3.68 6.35
CA LEU A 148 9.29 -4.54 5.20
C LEU A 148 10.31 -5.67 5.22
N ILE A 149 9.88 -6.86 4.78
CA ILE A 149 10.76 -8.01 4.54
C ILE A 149 10.66 -8.44 3.06
N PRO A 150 11.63 -9.16 2.48
CA PRO A 150 11.61 -9.52 1.07
C PRO A 150 10.32 -10.23 0.59
N PRO A 151 9.74 -11.19 1.34
CA PRO A 151 8.46 -11.81 0.98
C PRO A 151 7.29 -10.82 0.93
N TYR A 152 7.28 -9.83 1.84
CA TYR A 152 6.27 -8.77 1.88
C TYR A 152 6.39 -7.88 0.63
N VAL A 153 7.61 -7.52 0.22
CA VAL A 153 7.83 -6.73 -0.99
C VAL A 153 7.40 -7.49 -2.24
N HIS A 154 7.70 -8.78 -2.34
CA HIS A 154 7.26 -9.62 -3.46
C HIS A 154 5.73 -9.64 -3.58
N TYR A 155 5.03 -9.74 -2.45
CA TYR A 155 3.58 -9.60 -2.39
C TYR A 155 3.09 -8.25 -2.93
N LEU A 156 3.69 -7.15 -2.44
CA LEU A 156 3.31 -5.80 -2.84
C LEU A 156 3.57 -5.56 -4.32
N LYS A 157 4.67 -6.09 -4.89
CA LYS A 157 4.96 -6.00 -6.32
C LYS A 157 3.87 -6.67 -7.17
N LYS A 158 3.25 -7.75 -6.67
CA LYS A 158 2.14 -8.45 -7.35
C LYS A 158 0.80 -7.73 -7.18
N ARG A 159 0.52 -7.13 -6.01
CA ARG A 159 -0.80 -6.54 -5.68
C ARG A 159 -0.91 -5.04 -5.93
N ALA A 160 0.13 -4.28 -5.61
CA ALA A 160 0.17 -2.83 -5.71
C ALA A 160 0.84 -2.39 -7.02
N VAL A 161 0.43 -2.97 -8.15
CA VAL A 161 1.07 -2.76 -9.47
C VAL A 161 1.04 -1.31 -9.96
N SER A 162 0.10 -0.51 -9.46
CA SER A 162 -0.02 0.92 -9.71
C SER A 162 1.07 1.76 -9.02
N TYR A 163 1.87 1.14 -8.14
CA TYR A 163 2.97 1.76 -7.43
C TYR A 163 4.33 1.29 -7.95
N LEU A 164 5.29 2.21 -7.98
CA LEU A 164 6.71 1.91 -8.01
C LEU A 164 7.17 1.72 -6.56
N ILE A 165 7.93 0.67 -6.27
CA ILE A 165 8.45 0.39 -4.93
C ILE A 165 9.97 0.62 -4.95
N ILE A 166 10.45 1.48 -4.05
CA ILE A 166 11.86 1.74 -3.80
C ILE A 166 12.21 1.08 -2.47
N GLU A 167 13.18 0.19 -2.47
CA GLU A 167 13.59 -0.60 -1.31
C GLU A 167 14.78 0.08 -0.62
N GLY A 168 14.73 0.17 0.70
CA GLY A 168 15.78 0.74 1.55
C GLY A 168 16.78 -0.29 2.07
N GLY A 169 16.73 -1.54 1.58
CA GLY A 169 17.60 -2.64 1.98
C GLY A 169 17.27 -3.88 1.16
N GLU A 170 18.08 -4.93 1.32
CA GLU A 170 17.96 -6.18 0.55
C GLU A 170 17.60 -7.39 1.43
N ASP A 171 18.01 -7.38 2.70
CA ASP A 171 17.92 -8.53 3.61
C ASP A 171 17.18 -8.20 4.92
N GLU A 172 16.78 -9.24 5.64
CA GLU A 172 16.08 -9.21 6.93
C GLU A 172 14.85 -8.30 6.92
N TYR A 173 15.00 -7.04 7.34
CA TYR A 173 13.96 -6.03 7.26
C TYR A 173 14.52 -4.65 6.90
N PHE A 174 13.70 -3.85 6.24
CA PHE A 174 14.10 -2.55 5.72
C PHE A 174 12.91 -1.59 5.58
N THR A 175 13.20 -0.36 5.14
CA THR A 175 12.19 0.65 4.81
C THR A 175 11.86 0.63 3.33
N GLY A 176 10.71 1.15 2.93
CA GLY A 176 10.36 1.30 1.52
C GLY A 176 9.58 2.56 1.24
N ILE A 177 9.71 3.08 0.01
CA ILE A 177 8.89 4.16 -0.51
C ILE A 177 8.08 3.64 -1.69
N MET A 178 6.76 3.73 -1.62
CA MET A 178 5.86 3.43 -2.74
C MET A 178 5.39 4.74 -3.39
N LEU A 179 5.49 4.83 -4.72
CA LEU A 179 5.12 6.01 -5.50
C LEU A 179 4.03 5.66 -6.51
N LYS A 180 2.90 6.35 -6.47
CA LYS A 180 1.79 6.14 -7.41
C LYS A 180 2.23 6.57 -8.82
N LYS A 181 2.40 5.59 -9.71
CA LYS A 181 3.03 5.78 -11.04
C LYS A 181 2.33 6.84 -11.90
N SER A 182 1.01 6.97 -11.77
CA SER A 182 0.22 7.93 -12.56
C SER A 182 0.38 9.39 -12.11
N ARG A 183 0.89 9.64 -10.90
CA ARG A 183 0.91 10.98 -10.29
C ARG A 183 2.30 11.44 -9.87
N VAL A 184 3.18 10.52 -9.48
CA VAL A 184 4.51 10.82 -8.97
C VAL A 184 5.57 10.23 -9.91
N LYS A 185 6.41 11.11 -10.47
CA LYS A 185 7.52 10.71 -11.34
C LYS A 185 8.79 10.59 -10.53
N PHE A 186 9.34 9.38 -10.48
CA PHE A 186 10.63 9.09 -9.87
C PHE A 186 11.80 9.69 -10.67
N LEU A 187 12.83 10.18 -9.97
CA LEU A 187 14.08 10.67 -10.56
C LEU A 187 15.27 9.80 -10.14
N GLU A 188 15.56 9.78 -8.84
CA GLU A 188 16.70 9.05 -8.26
C GLU A 188 16.45 8.73 -6.79
N CYS A 189 17.22 7.79 -6.25
CA CYS A 189 17.20 7.44 -4.83
C CYS A 189 18.61 7.29 -4.26
N GLU A 190 18.72 7.52 -2.96
CA GLU A 190 19.94 7.38 -2.17
C GLU A 190 19.59 6.68 -0.84
N ILE A 191 20.49 5.80 -0.36
CA ILE A 191 20.43 5.25 0.99
C ILE A 191 21.57 5.86 1.80
N VAL A 192 21.22 6.60 2.86
CA VAL A 192 22.18 7.18 3.79
C VAL A 192 22.32 6.27 5.00
N THR A 193 23.52 5.76 5.22
CA THR A 193 23.78 4.84 6.33
C THR A 193 23.84 5.57 7.66
N TYR A 194 23.41 4.90 8.73
CA TYR A 194 23.69 5.31 10.11
C TYR A 194 24.85 4.45 10.64
N PRO A 195 26.10 4.93 10.68
CA PRO A 195 27.27 4.08 10.94
C PRO A 195 27.28 3.41 12.31
N THR A 196 26.50 3.95 13.26
CA THR A 196 26.46 3.50 14.66
C THR A 196 25.17 2.77 15.02
N THR A 197 24.29 2.49 14.05
CA THR A 197 23.09 1.67 14.27
C THR A 197 23.46 0.25 14.69
N GLN A 198 22.65 -0.36 15.55
CA GLN A 198 22.73 -1.78 15.91
C GLN A 198 21.54 -2.57 15.36
N MET A 199 20.69 -1.91 14.57
CA MET A 199 19.42 -2.46 14.08
C MET A 199 19.28 -2.26 12.56
N MET A 200 20.40 -2.16 11.83
CA MET A 200 20.43 -2.02 10.36
C MET A 200 19.61 -0.82 9.84
N ARG A 201 19.56 0.27 10.61
CA ARG A 201 18.78 1.46 10.25
C ARG A 201 19.52 2.32 9.22
N ASN A 202 18.74 2.98 8.37
CA ASN A 202 19.23 3.95 7.41
C ASN A 202 18.15 5.00 7.12
N LEU A 203 18.52 6.00 6.32
CA LEU A 203 17.60 6.98 5.74
C LEU A 203 17.47 6.70 4.25
N LEU A 204 16.28 6.28 3.82
CA LEU A 204 15.95 6.14 2.41
C LEU A 204 15.47 7.49 1.87
N VAL A 205 16.13 7.99 0.84
CA VAL A 205 15.84 9.26 0.19
C VAL A 205 15.45 9.01 -1.27
N ALA A 206 14.35 9.60 -1.72
CA ALA A 206 13.91 9.56 -3.10
C ALA A 206 13.60 10.97 -3.62
N GLN A 207 14.25 11.34 -4.71
CA GLN A 207 13.93 12.56 -5.45
C GLN A 207 12.85 12.25 -6.47
N VAL A 208 11.77 13.04 -6.44
CA VAL A 208 10.62 12.86 -7.32
C VAL A 208 10.11 14.19 -7.84
N THR A 209 9.26 14.15 -8.86
CA THR A 209 8.43 15.29 -9.24
C THR A 209 6.95 14.97 -9.13
N PHE A 210 6.19 15.91 -8.56
CA PHE A 210 4.74 15.88 -8.51
C PHE A 210 4.21 17.19 -9.10
N LYS A 211 3.44 17.09 -10.20
CA LYS A 211 2.88 18.27 -10.90
C LYS A 211 3.89 19.38 -11.20
N GLY A 212 5.10 18.99 -11.63
CA GLY A 212 6.19 19.92 -11.96
C GLY A 212 6.96 20.48 -10.77
N GLN A 213 6.55 20.18 -9.53
CA GLN A 213 7.29 20.52 -8.31
C GLN A 213 8.28 19.41 -7.96
N LYS A 214 9.50 19.78 -7.54
CA LYS A 214 10.49 18.83 -7.04
C LYS A 214 10.23 18.54 -5.57
N LEU A 215 10.24 17.26 -5.22
CA LEU A 215 10.10 16.79 -3.85
C LEU A 215 11.27 15.87 -3.49
N CYS A 216 11.80 16.05 -2.28
CA CYS A 216 12.70 15.12 -1.63
C CYS A 216 11.91 14.34 -0.58
N LEU A 217 11.64 13.08 -0.85
CA LEU A 217 10.93 12.17 0.05
C LEU A 217 11.95 11.41 0.88
N MET A 218 11.76 11.40 2.20
CA MET A 218 12.71 10.79 3.13
C MET A 218 11.97 9.92 4.14
N THR A 219 12.36 8.66 4.27
CA THR A 219 11.84 7.78 5.30
C THR A 219 12.93 7.02 6.03
N SER A 220 12.66 6.73 7.30
CA SER A 220 13.58 6.04 8.19
C SER A 220 12.78 5.30 9.26
N HIS A 221 13.38 4.24 9.79
CA HIS A 221 12.96 3.61 11.03
C HIS A 221 14.06 3.88 12.08
N LEU A 222 13.94 4.94 12.89
CA LEU A 222 15.01 5.31 13.82
C LEU A 222 15.14 4.30 14.97
N GLU A 223 16.33 4.22 15.55
CA GLU A 223 16.72 3.21 16.54
C GLU A 223 15.64 2.98 17.60
N SER A 224 15.21 1.73 17.72
CA SER A 224 14.09 1.34 18.57
C SER A 224 14.51 1.22 20.03
N CYS A 225 13.51 1.04 20.91
CA CYS A 225 13.69 0.86 22.35
C CYS A 225 14.24 2.09 23.10
N LYS A 226 13.92 2.15 24.40
CA LYS A 226 14.29 3.28 25.27
C LYS A 226 15.80 3.37 25.49
N GLY A 227 16.51 2.24 25.55
CA GLY A 227 17.95 2.18 25.81
C GLY A 227 18.83 2.81 24.72
N TYR A 228 18.27 3.03 23.53
CA TYR A 228 18.99 3.54 22.36
C TYR A 228 18.68 5.02 22.04
N ALA A 229 18.15 5.76 23.01
CA ALA A 229 17.85 7.20 22.88
C ALA A 229 19.01 8.01 22.30
N GLY A 230 20.24 7.79 22.79
CA GLY A 230 21.43 8.50 22.31
C GLY A 230 21.75 8.21 20.83
N GLU A 231 21.44 7.01 20.34
CA GLU A 231 21.65 6.66 18.93
C GLU A 231 20.53 7.23 18.06
N ARG A 232 19.26 7.07 18.47
CA ARG A 232 18.10 7.67 17.82
C ARG A 232 18.26 9.18 17.62
N MET A 233 18.82 9.88 18.61
CA MET A 233 19.07 11.33 18.51
C MET A 233 20.17 11.70 17.50
N LYS A 234 21.22 10.90 17.33
CA LYS A 234 22.20 11.13 16.26
C LYS A 234 21.58 10.94 14.88
N GLN A 235 20.74 9.91 14.74
CA GLN A 235 20.03 9.62 13.50
C GLN A 235 19.06 10.77 13.16
N LEU A 236 18.29 11.25 14.14
CA LEU A 236 17.42 12.42 13.98
C LEU A 236 18.21 13.67 13.58
N GLN A 237 19.37 13.92 14.19
CA GLN A 237 20.24 15.03 13.81
C GLN A 237 20.71 14.92 12.35
N LEU A 238 21.09 13.71 11.89
CA LEU A 238 21.46 13.47 10.51
C LEU A 238 20.28 13.73 9.55
N VAL A 239 19.08 13.24 9.89
CA VAL A 239 17.86 13.52 9.11
C VAL A 239 17.62 15.01 8.99
N MET A 240 17.62 15.73 10.12
CA MET A 240 17.39 17.18 10.15
C MET A 240 18.46 17.96 9.38
N GLN A 241 19.71 17.50 9.41
CA GLN A 241 20.78 18.07 8.59
C GLN A 241 20.51 17.86 7.10
N ARG A 242 20.20 16.62 6.69
CA ARG A 242 19.87 16.31 5.29
C ARG A 242 18.68 17.11 4.77
N MET A 243 17.65 17.32 5.60
CA MET A 243 16.51 18.17 5.24
C MET A 243 16.92 19.63 4.99
N LYS A 244 17.88 20.16 5.77
CA LYS A 244 18.38 21.54 5.64
C LYS A 244 19.33 21.73 4.44
N GLU A 245 20.00 20.67 4.02
CA GLU A 245 20.94 20.69 2.88
C GLU A 245 20.22 20.63 1.52
N ALA A 246 18.90 20.37 1.50
CA ALA A 246 18.12 20.34 0.28
C ALA A 246 18.12 21.72 -0.43
N PRO A 247 18.14 21.75 -1.78
CA PRO A 247 18.06 22.99 -2.54
C PRO A 247 16.78 23.79 -2.24
N GLU A 248 16.84 25.12 -2.34
CA GLU A 248 15.70 26.02 -2.06
C GLU A 248 14.47 25.77 -2.95
N ASP A 249 14.66 25.19 -4.14
CA ASP A 249 13.58 24.87 -5.09
C ASP A 249 12.96 23.47 -4.88
N VAL A 250 13.35 22.77 -3.81
CA VAL A 250 12.88 21.41 -3.48
C VAL A 250 12.09 21.43 -2.18
N ASN A 251 10.88 20.88 -2.19
CA ASN A 251 10.14 20.66 -0.95
C ASN A 251 10.57 19.33 -0.33
N VAL A 252 10.87 19.31 0.96
CA VAL A 252 11.34 18.12 1.67
C VAL A 252 10.23 17.56 2.56
N LEU A 253 9.97 16.27 2.45
CA LEU A 253 9.03 15.54 3.30
C LEU A 253 9.76 14.39 3.97
N PHE A 254 9.89 14.47 5.29
CA PHE A 254 10.37 13.38 6.11
C PHE A 254 9.23 12.76 6.92
N GLY A 255 9.19 11.43 6.98
CA GLY A 255 8.27 10.69 7.84
C GLY A 255 8.68 9.24 8.00
N GLY A 256 8.17 8.59 9.04
CA GLY A 256 8.51 7.21 9.36
C GLY A 256 8.27 6.91 10.83
N ASP A 257 8.61 5.69 11.24
CA ASP A 257 8.69 5.33 12.65
C ASP A 257 9.95 5.95 13.27
N THR A 258 9.76 7.07 13.95
CA THR A 258 10.85 7.80 14.60
C THR A 258 11.24 7.18 15.93
N ASN A 259 10.44 6.30 16.52
CA ASN A 259 10.63 5.80 17.88
C ASN A 259 10.84 6.91 18.95
N LEU A 260 10.54 8.18 18.65
CA LEU A 260 10.83 9.30 19.53
C LEU A 260 9.86 9.34 20.71
N ARG A 261 10.33 9.93 21.80
CA ARG A 261 9.53 10.42 22.91
C ARG A 261 9.67 11.93 22.95
N ASP A 262 8.64 12.65 23.38
CA ASP A 262 8.62 14.12 23.36
C ASP A 262 9.81 14.81 24.07
N THR A 263 10.49 14.12 24.98
CA THR A 263 11.66 14.63 25.70
C THR A 263 12.97 14.57 24.91
N GLU A 264 12.97 13.87 23.77
CA GLU A 264 14.10 13.69 22.86
C GLU A 264 14.06 14.76 21.75
#